data_AF-A0A960PBB6-F1
#
_entry.id   AF-A0A960PBB6-F1
#
_cell.length_a   1.000
_cell.length_b   1.000
_cell.length_c   1.000
_cell.angle_alpha   90.00
_cell.angle_beta   90.00
_cell.angle_gamma   90.00
#
_symmetry.space_group_name_H-M   'P 1'
#
loop_
_entity.id
_entity.type
_entity.pdbx_description
1 polymer ?
#
loop_
_entity_poly.entity_id
_entity_poly.type
_entity_poly.pdbx_seq_one_letter_code
_entity_poly.pdbx_strand_id
1 'polypeptide(L)'
;VIGISVHWLWLPVIVLLQLVFVCGMALGFSALDVYFRDMRYVVESANLVLFWIVPIFYSFDRVSQKYARLYELNPIAAVILLTRTVLLSGEPPNVGTLAKLSIVSILTLIAGTMIFQRIERNFSDYL
;
A
#
# COMPACT_ATOMS: atom_id res chain seq x y z
N VAL A 1 -29.16 -2.40 -9.76
CA VAL A 1 -29.54 -2.49 -8.33
C VAL A 1 -28.27 -2.91 -7.60
N ILE A 2 -27.68 -2.02 -6.78
CA ILE A 2 -26.48 -2.33 -6.00
C ILE A 2 -26.95 -3.25 -4.86
N GLY A 3 -27.12 -4.53 -5.17
CA GLY A 3 -27.39 -5.55 -4.18
C GLY A 3 -26.15 -5.75 -3.34
N ILE A 4 -26.30 -5.82 -2.02
CA ILE A 4 -25.24 -6.24 -1.10
C ILE A 4 -24.75 -7.62 -1.60
N SER A 5 -23.59 -7.61 -2.24
CA SER A 5 -22.96 -8.81 -2.78
C SER A 5 -22.12 -9.41 -1.65
N VAL A 6 -22.13 -10.74 -1.47
CA VAL A 6 -21.32 -11.45 -0.45
C VAL A 6 -19.84 -11.04 -0.51
N HIS A 7 -19.41 -10.58 -1.68
CA HIS A 7 -18.07 -10.07 -1.95
C HIS A 7 -17.67 -8.84 -1.11
N TRP A 8 -18.61 -8.09 -0.52
CA TRP A 8 -18.30 -6.98 0.38
C TRP A 8 -17.55 -7.42 1.64
N LEU A 9 -17.63 -8.70 2.00
CA LEU A 9 -16.87 -9.29 3.10
C LEU A 9 -15.35 -9.25 2.86
N TRP A 10 -14.90 -9.06 1.61
CA TRP A 10 -13.47 -8.91 1.28
C TRP A 10 -12.93 -7.51 1.54
N LEU A 11 -13.79 -6.49 1.69
CA LEU A 11 -13.34 -5.13 2.01
C LEU A 11 -12.52 -5.03 3.30
N PRO A 12 -12.94 -5.58 4.45
CA PRO A 12 -12.12 -5.53 5.66
C PRO A 12 -10.76 -6.19 5.48
N VAL A 13 -10.67 -7.26 4.66
CA VAL A 13 -9.39 -7.91 4.35
C VAL A 13 -8.49 -6.99 3.53
N ILE A 14 -9.02 -6.34 2.50
CA ILE A 14 -8.27 -5.40 1.66
C ILE A 14 -7.77 -4.21 2.49
N VAL A 15 -8.63 -3.66 3.36
CA VAL A 15 -8.27 -2.56 4.27
C VAL A 15 -7.21 -3.02 5.28
N LEU A 16 -7.32 -4.22 5.83
CA LEU A 16 -6.32 -4.78 6.74
C LEU A 16 -4.95 -4.89 6.06
N LEU A 17 -4.91 -5.40 4.83
CA LEU A 17 -3.67 -5.48 4.04
C LEU A 17 -3.06 -4.11 3.74
N GLN A 18 -3.91 -3.11 3.46
CA GLN A 18 -3.49 -1.73 3.29
C GLN A 18 -2.90 -1.17 4.59
N LEU A 19 -3.56 -1.40 5.73
CA LEU A 19 -3.06 -0.97 7.04
C LEU A 19 -1.70 -1.58 7.34
N VAL A 20 -1.54 -2.89 7.14
CA VAL A 20 -0.25 -3.58 7.34
C VAL A 20 0.86 -2.97 6.48
N PHE A 21 0.58 -2.67 5.21
CA PHE A 21 1.53 -2.04 4.31
C PHE A 21 1.92 -0.62 4.76
N VAL A 22 0.93 0.21 5.12
CA VAL A 22 1.16 1.58 5.59
C VAL A 22 1.92 1.57 6.92
N CYS A 23 1.59 0.67 7.85
CA CYS A 23 2.33 0.51 9.10
C CYS A 23 3.79 0.13 8.86
N GLY A 24 4.07 -0.80 7.94
CA GLY A 24 5.44 -1.15 7.58
C GLY A 24 6.25 0.03 7.06
N MET A 25 5.69 0.81 6.14
CA MET A 25 6.34 2.02 5.64
C MET A 25 6.50 3.07 6.73
N ALA A 26 5.47 3.30 7.56
CA ALA A 26 5.50 4.28 8.64
C ALA A 26 6.58 3.95 9.68
N LEU A 27 6.78 2.67 10.02
CA LEU A 27 7.85 2.23 10.92
C LEU A 27 9.24 2.55 10.32
N GLY A 28 9.43 2.25 9.04
CA GLY A 28 10.68 2.57 8.34
C GLY A 28 10.97 4.08 8.30
N PHE A 29 9.98 4.88 7.91
CA PHE A 29 10.13 6.34 7.84
C PHE A 29 10.29 6.99 9.21
N SER A 30 9.56 6.51 10.23
CA SER A 30 9.70 7.01 11.60
C SER A 30 11.09 6.78 12.16
N ALA A 31 11.72 5.65 11.84
CA ALA A 31 13.10 5.39 12.26
C ALA A 31 14.11 6.34 11.58
N LEU A 32 13.87 6.69 10.31
CA LEU A 32 14.71 7.63 9.56
C LEU A 32 14.52 9.09 10.01
N ASP A 33 13.31 9.46 10.42
CA ASP A 33 12.97 10.83 10.87
C ASP A 33 13.79 11.25 12.10
N VAL A 34 14.21 10.30 12.96
CA VAL A 34 15.06 10.58 14.12
C VAL A 34 16.47 11.06 13.70
N TYR A 35 17.00 10.56 12.58
CA TYR A 35 18.30 11.00 12.07
C TYR A 35 18.19 12.22 11.14
N PHE A 36 17.08 12.32 10.40
CA PHE A 36 16.87 13.35 9.39
C PHE A 36 15.59 14.11 9.69
N ARG A 37 15.70 15.26 10.38
CA ARG A 37 14.57 16.16 10.71
C ARG A 37 13.74 16.63 9.50
N ASP A 38 14.28 16.50 8.29
CA ASP A 38 13.62 16.90 7.05
C ASP A 38 12.82 15.75 6.38
N MET A 39 12.84 14.53 6.92
CA MET A 39 12.13 13.40 6.31
C MET A 39 10.62 13.60 6.24
N ARG A 40 10.03 14.27 7.23
CA ARG A 40 8.61 14.63 7.18
C ARG A 40 8.22 15.36 5.88
N TYR A 41 9.00 16.35 5.44
CA TYR A 41 8.71 17.11 4.23
C TYR A 41 8.87 16.27 2.96
N VAL A 42 9.84 15.35 2.96
CA VAL A 42 10.07 14.40 1.86
C VAL A 42 8.90 13.44 1.72
N VAL A 43 8.41 12.87 2.83
CA VAL A 43 7.26 11.95 2.83
C VAL A 43 5.98 12.66 2.37
N GLU A 44 5.72 13.88 2.87
CA GLU A 44 4.56 14.67 2.43
C GLU A 44 4.61 14.96 0.92
N SER A 45 5.77 15.37 0.41
CA SER A 45 5.98 15.63 -1.03
C SER A 45 5.84 14.37 -1.87
N ALA A 46 6.41 13.25 -1.41
CA ALA A 46 6.31 11.97 -2.09
C ALA A 46 4.85 11.47 -2.16
N ASN A 47 4.07 11.67 -1.11
CA ASN A 47 2.67 11.28 -1.08
C ASN A 47 1.82 12.08 -2.09
N LEU A 48 2.10 13.37 -2.27
CA LEU A 48 1.47 14.18 -3.32
C LEU A 48 1.77 13.62 -4.71
N VAL A 49 3.02 13.28 -5.00
CA VAL A 49 3.40 12.68 -6.30
C VAL A 49 2.75 11.29 -6.48
N LEU A 50 2.75 10.46 -5.43
CA LEU A 50 2.12 9.14 -5.44
C LEU A 50 0.62 9.23 -5.75
N PHE A 51 -0.08 10.20 -5.17
CA PHE A 51 -1.50 10.42 -5.41
C PHE A 51 -1.81 10.63 -6.90
N TRP A 52 -0.96 11.38 -7.63
CA TRP A 52 -1.13 11.60 -9.06
C TRP A 52 -0.76 10.39 -9.94
N ILE A 53 0.16 9.55 -9.47
CA ILE A 53 0.61 8.34 -10.18
C ILE A 53 -0.43 7.21 -10.04
N VAL A 54 -1.19 7.17 -8.95
CA VAL A 54 -2.14 6.11 -8.68
C VAL A 54 -3.45 6.36 -9.47
N PRO A 55 -4.01 5.35 -10.15
CA PRO A 55 -5.16 5.53 -11.01
C PRO A 55 -6.45 5.54 -10.16
N ILE A 56 -6.66 6.62 -9.40
CA ILE A 56 -7.88 6.82 -8.59
C ILE A 56 -9.03 7.30 -9.49
N PHE A 57 -8.72 8.16 -10.47
CA PHE A 57 -9.71 8.85 -11.30
C PHE A 57 -9.98 8.20 -12.67
N TYR A 58 -9.16 7.24 -13.11
CA TYR A 58 -9.27 6.64 -14.44
C TYR A 58 -9.53 5.13 -14.37
N SER A 59 -10.52 4.65 -15.15
CA SER A 59 -10.72 3.22 -15.35
C SER A 59 -9.47 2.60 -15.98
N PHE A 60 -9.05 1.43 -15.47
CA PHE A 60 -7.94 0.65 -16.00
C PHE A 60 -8.04 0.38 -17.51
N ASP A 61 -9.25 0.38 -18.08
CA ASP A 61 -9.52 0.26 -19.52
C ASP A 61 -8.89 1.35 -20.40
N ARG A 62 -8.54 2.52 -19.83
CA ARG A 62 -7.88 3.60 -20.57
C ARG A 62 -6.35 3.57 -20.46
N VAL A 63 -5.79 2.68 -19.65
CA VAL A 63 -4.35 2.58 -19.45
C VAL A 63 -3.75 1.69 -20.54
N SER A 64 -2.89 2.27 -21.38
CA SER A 64 -2.14 1.53 -22.40
C SER A 64 -1.43 0.29 -21.80
N GLN A 65 -1.50 -0.86 -22.48
CA GLN A 65 -0.90 -2.14 -22.06
C GLN A 65 0.58 -2.01 -21.61
N LYS A 66 1.31 -1.03 -22.13
CA LYS A 66 2.71 -0.76 -21.76
C LYS A 66 2.89 -0.37 -20.29
N TYR A 67 1.88 0.28 -19.68
CA TYR A 67 1.92 0.70 -18.28
C TYR A 67 1.19 -0.25 -17.33
N ALA A 68 0.36 -1.17 -17.84
CA ALA A 68 -0.40 -2.13 -17.03
C ALA A 68 0.49 -2.92 -16.06
N ARG A 69 1.67 -3.35 -16.53
CA ARG A 69 2.64 -4.10 -15.70
C ARG A 69 3.23 -3.25 -14.56
N LEU A 70 3.43 -1.96 -14.80
CA LEU A 70 3.93 -1.02 -13.79
C LEU A 70 2.87 -0.76 -12.71
N TYR A 71 1.59 -0.70 -13.12
CA TYR A 71 0.47 -0.59 -12.18
C TYR A 71 0.23 -1.87 -11.40
N GLU A 72 0.38 -3.05 -12.01
CA GLU A 72 0.31 -4.34 -11.30
C GLU A 72 1.39 -4.51 -10.22
N LEU A 73 2.53 -3.85 -10.38
CA LEU A 73 3.61 -3.82 -9.41
C LEU A 73 3.37 -2.81 -8.27
N ASN A 74 2.47 -1.86 -8.44
CA ASN A 74 2.19 -0.84 -7.44
C ASN A 74 1.16 -1.36 -6.40
N PRO A 75 1.56 -1.61 -5.14
CA PRO A 75 0.65 -2.14 -4.12
C PRO A 75 -0.53 -1.22 -3.83
N ILE A 76 -0.36 0.11 -3.98
CA ILE A 76 -1.46 1.07 -3.77
C ILE A 76 -2.49 0.96 -4.90
N ALA A 77 -2.03 0.77 -6.14
CA ALA A 77 -2.93 0.54 -7.27
C ALA A 77 -3.69 -0.80 -7.12
N ALA A 78 -3.03 -1.85 -6.61
CA ALA A 78 -3.66 -3.13 -6.32
C ALA A 78 -4.82 -3.00 -5.31
N VAL A 79 -4.64 -2.24 -4.23
CA VAL A 79 -5.71 -1.97 -3.24
C VAL A 79 -6.92 -1.31 -3.89
N ILE A 80 -6.71 -0.29 -4.71
CA ILE A 80 -7.80 0.46 -5.36
C ILE A 80 -8.55 -0.40 -6.38
N LEU A 81 -7.82 -1.18 -7.18
CA LEU A 81 -8.42 -2.12 -8.13
C LEU A 81 -9.33 -3.14 -7.42
N LEU A 82 -8.82 -3.77 -6.37
CA LEU A 82 -9.56 -4.77 -5.60
C LEU A 82 -10.82 -4.16 -4.96
N THR A 83 -10.66 -2.97 -4.37
CA THR A 83 -11.76 -2.21 -3.76
C THR A 83 -12.83 -1.86 -4.80
N ARG A 84 -12.41 -1.45 -6.00
CA ARG A 84 -13.30 -1.10 -7.11
C ARG A 84 -14.05 -2.31 -7.65
N THR A 85 -13.38 -3.45 -7.87
CA THR A 85 -14.01 -4.69 -8.34
C THR A 85 -15.07 -5.18 -7.35
N VAL A 86 -14.76 -5.14 -6.06
CA VAL A 86 -15.67 -5.59 -4.99
C VAL A 86 -16.87 -4.65 -4.84
N LEU A 87 -16.66 -3.33 -4.88
CA LEU A 87 -17.72 -2.33 -4.67
C LEU A 87 -18.58 -2.05 -5.90
N LEU A 88 -17.94 -1.89 -7.08
CA LEU A 88 -18.63 -1.46 -8.31
C LEU A 88 -19.09 -2.63 -9.16
N SER A 89 -18.26 -3.66 -9.33
CA SER A 89 -18.58 -4.81 -10.19
C SER A 89 -19.33 -5.91 -9.44
N GLY A 90 -19.22 -5.95 -8.10
CA GLY A 90 -19.85 -6.99 -7.28
C GLY A 90 -19.28 -8.39 -7.51
N GLU A 91 -18.10 -8.46 -8.12
CA GLU A 91 -17.36 -9.68 -8.47
C GLU A 91 -16.29 -10.01 -7.42
N PRO A 92 -15.87 -11.29 -7.32
CA PRO A 92 -14.79 -11.66 -6.43
C PRO A 92 -13.47 -10.97 -6.81
N PRO A 93 -12.67 -10.56 -5.82
CA PRO A 93 -11.36 -9.97 -6.08
C PRO A 93 -10.45 -10.96 -6.81
N ASN A 94 -9.62 -10.47 -7.74
CA ASN A 94 -8.64 -11.30 -8.42
C ASN A 94 -7.64 -11.86 -7.39
N VAL A 95 -7.64 -13.19 -7.23
CA VAL A 95 -6.81 -13.91 -6.25
C VAL A 95 -5.32 -13.66 -6.46
N GLY A 96 -4.87 -13.50 -7.71
CA GLY A 96 -3.48 -13.19 -8.04
C GLY A 96 -3.05 -11.81 -7.54
N THR A 97 -3.89 -10.80 -7.72
CA THR A 97 -3.62 -9.44 -7.23
C THR A 97 -3.67 -9.38 -5.70
N LEU A 98 -4.60 -10.11 -5.08
CA LEU A 98 -4.72 -10.19 -3.62
C LEU A 98 -3.50 -10.89 -2.99
N ALA A 99 -3.02 -11.98 -3.58
CA ALA A 99 -1.83 -12.69 -3.12
C ALA A 99 -0.57 -11.82 -3.23
N LYS A 100 -0.38 -11.13 -4.36
CA LYS A 100 0.72 -10.17 -4.55
C LYS A 100 0.68 -9.06 -3.50
N LEU A 101 -0.49 -8.46 -3.28
CA LEU A 101 -0.67 -7.41 -2.27
C LEU A 101 -0.31 -7.95 -0.88
N SER A 102 -0.79 -9.14 -0.52
CA SER A 102 -0.49 -9.76 0.78
C SER A 102 1.00 -9.97 1.01
N ILE A 103 1.70 -10.51 -0.01
CA ILE A 103 3.15 -10.73 0.04
C ILE A 103 3.88 -9.39 0.23
N VAL A 104 3.53 -8.37 -0.57
CA VAL A 104 4.18 -7.06 -0.49
C VAL A 104 3.91 -6.40 0.86
N SER A 105 2.68 -6.39 1.36
CA SER A 105 2.32 -5.84 2.67
C SER A 105 3.14 -6.48 3.80
N ILE A 106 3.26 -7.81 3.80
CA ILE A 106 4.02 -8.55 4.83
C ILE A 106 5.52 -8.26 4.71
N LEU A 107 6.08 -8.27 3.50
CA LEU A 107 7.50 -7.96 3.28
C LEU A 107 7.83 -6.54 3.72
N THR A 108 6.98 -5.57 3.40
CA THR A 108 7.16 -4.17 3.82
C THR A 108 7.05 -4.02 5.33
N LEU A 109 6.14 -4.75 5.99
CA LEU A 109 6.07 -4.76 7.45
C LEU A 109 7.36 -5.31 8.07
N ILE A 110 7.82 -6.48 7.62
CA ILE A 110 9.07 -7.08 8.13
C ILE A 110 10.25 -6.14 7.92
N ALA A 111 10.40 -5.58 6.71
CA ALA A 111 11.47 -4.64 6.41
C ALA A 111 11.40 -3.38 7.30
N GLY A 112 10.21 -2.80 7.47
CA GLY A 112 9.98 -1.64 8.34
C GLY A 112 10.34 -1.93 9.80
N THR A 113 9.90 -3.07 10.34
CA THR A 113 10.25 -3.49 11.70
C THR A 113 11.75 -3.76 11.86
N MET A 114 12.40 -4.39 10.89
CA MET A 114 13.85 -4.63 10.93
C MET A 114 14.64 -3.32 10.93
N ILE A 115 14.26 -2.36 10.08
CA ILE A 115 14.90 -1.03 10.03
C ILE A 115 14.71 -0.31 11.36
N PHE A 116 13.49 -0.32 11.90
CA PHE A 116 13.17 0.30 13.18
C PHE A 116 14.02 -0.29 14.33
N GLN A 117 14.05 -1.62 14.45
CA GLN A 117 14.84 -2.31 15.49
C GLN A 117 16.35 -2.08 15.34
N ARG A 118 16.87 -2.01 14.10
CA ARG A 118 18.29 -1.75 13.84
C ARG A 118 18.68 -0.36 14.33
N ILE A 119 17.81 0.62 14.10
CA ILE A 119 17.99 2.01 14.48
C ILE A 119 17.83 2.20 16.00
N GLU A 120 16.79 1.60 16.59
CA GLU A 120 16.54 1.61 18.05
C GLU A 120 17.73 1.04 18.85
N ARG A 121 18.34 -0.06 18.36
CA ARG A 121 19.53 -0.65 18.99
C ARG A 121 20.73 0.29 19.00
N ASN A 122 20.95 1.07 17.93
CA ASN A 122 22.01 2.06 17.94
C ASN A 122 21.73 3.16 18.97
N PHE A 123 20.47 3.58 19.16
CA PHE A 123 20.11 4.58 20.19
C PHE A 123 20.42 4.14 21.61
N SER A 124 20.30 2.84 21.91
CA SER A 124 20.62 2.30 23.24
C SER A 124 22.10 2.36 23.60
N ASP A 125 23.01 2.56 22.64
CA ASP A 125 24.45 2.67 22.89
C ASP A 125 24.91 4.12 23.21
N TYR A 126 24.01 5.12 23.09
CA TYR A 126 24.34 6.54 23.31
C TYR A 126 23.77 7.14 24.61
N LEU A 127 23.10 6.33 25.44
CA LEU A 127 22.59 6.68 26.77
C LEU A 127 23.44 6.03 27.86
#